data_AF-A0A9L6KDT9-F1
#
_entry.id   AF-A0A9L6KDT9-F1
#
_cell.length_a   1.000
_cell.length_b   1.000
_cell.length_c   1.000
_cell.angle_alpha   90.00
_cell.angle_beta   90.00
_cell.angle_gamma   90.00
#
_symmetry.space_group_name_H-M   'P 1'
#
loop_
_entity.id
_entity.type
_entity.pdbx_description
1 polymer ?
#
loop_
_entity_poly.entity_id
_entity_poly.type
_entity_poly.pdbx_seq_one_letter_code
_entity_poly.pdbx_strand_id
1 'polypeptide(L)' 'MGTEKEEPDCQKQFQAAVSVIQNLPKNGSYRPSYEEMLRFYSYYKQATMGPCLVPRPGFWDPIGRYKWDAWN' A
#
# COMPACT_ATOMS: atom_id res chain seq x y z
N MET A 1 -16.16 -29.81 10.06
CA MET A 1 -16.72 -28.96 8.99
C MET A 1 -15.71 -27.85 8.74
N GLY A 2 -14.81 -28.08 7.78
CA GLY A 2 -13.76 -27.12 7.44
C GLY A 2 -14.38 -25.94 6.72
N THR A 3 -14.27 -24.75 7.30
CA THR A 3 -14.58 -23.52 6.58
C THR A 3 -13.46 -23.28 5.59
N GLU A 4 -13.54 -23.89 4.40
CA GLU A 4 -12.80 -23.41 3.23
C GLU A 4 -13.36 -22.03 2.90
N LYS A 5 -12.78 -21.01 3.53
CA LYS A 5 -12.96 -19.63 3.09
C LYS A 5 -12.27 -19.54 1.75
N GLU A 6 -13.04 -19.62 0.68
CA GLU A 6 -12.62 -19.24 -0.65
C GLU A 6 -12.15 -17.78 -0.56
N GLU A 7 -10.85 -17.57 -0.34
CA GLU A 7 -10.24 -16.25 -0.32
C GLU A 7 -10.63 -15.56 -1.63
N PRO A 8 -11.32 -14.40 -1.57
CA PRO A 8 -11.89 -13.80 -2.75
C PRO A 8 -10.75 -13.51 -3.74
N ASP A 9 -11.00 -13.73 -5.03
CA ASP A 9 -9.98 -13.62 -6.08
C ASP A 9 -9.18 -12.31 -5.99
N CYS A 10 -9.86 -11.22 -5.63
CA CYS A 10 -9.25 -9.91 -5.40
C CYS A 10 -8.21 -9.87 -4.26
N GLN A 11 -8.40 -10.64 -3.18
CA GLN A 11 -7.44 -10.75 -2.07
C GLN A 11 -6.16 -11.43 -2.52
N LYS A 12 -6.28 -12.52 -3.31
CA LYS A 12 -5.14 -13.24 -3.89
C LYS A 12 -4.37 -12.36 -4.88
N GLN A 13 -5.10 -11.67 -5.77
CA GLN A 13 -4.51 -10.72 -6.71
C GLN A 13 -3.79 -9.57 -5.99
N PHE A 14 -4.39 -9.03 -4.93
CA PHE A 14 -3.78 -7.99 -4.11
C PHE A 14 -2.47 -8.46 -3.46
N GLN A 15 -2.47 -9.64 -2.83
CA GLN A 15 -1.25 -10.19 -2.21
C GLN A 15 -0.15 -10.45 -3.24
N ALA A 16 -0.51 -10.98 -4.42
CA ALA A 16 0.42 -11.17 -5.52
C ALA A 16 1.04 -9.83 -5.98
N ALA A 17 0.22 -8.79 -6.17
CA ALA A 17 0.67 -7.46 -6.57
C ALA A 17 1.59 -6.83 -5.51
N VAL A 18 1.24 -6.93 -4.23
CA VAL A 18 2.07 -6.45 -3.12
C VAL A 18 3.43 -7.14 -3.12
N SER A 19 3.46 -8.47 -3.30
CA SER A 19 4.70 -9.23 -3.38
C SER A 19 5.58 -8.78 -4.54
N VAL A 20 4.99 -8.53 -5.73
CA VAL A 20 5.73 -8.00 -6.88
C VAL A 20 6.37 -6.65 -6.54
N ILE A 21 5.60 -5.70 -6.01
CA ILE A 21 6.10 -4.36 -5.68
C ILE A 21 7.18 -4.40 -4.58
N GLN A 22 7.04 -5.27 -3.58
CA GLN A 22 8.04 -5.43 -2.51
C GLN A 22 9.34 -6.06 -3.00
N ASN A 23 9.26 -6.96 -3.97
CA ASN A 23 10.42 -7.64 -4.56
C ASN A 23 11.03 -6.87 -5.75
N LEU A 24 10.48 -5.71 -6.14
CA LEU A 24 11.06 -4.90 -7.21
C LEU A 24 12.50 -4.50 -6.85
N PRO A 25 13.49 -4.81 -7.69
CA PRO A 25 14.86 -4.42 -7.43
C PRO A 25 14.99 -2.90 -7.47
N LYS A 26 15.57 -2.32 -6.41
CA LYS A 26 15.79 -0.86 -6.30
C LYS A 26 16.61 -0.29 -7.47
N ASN A 27 17.40 -1.13 -8.15
CA ASN A 27 18.21 -0.80 -9.32
C ASN A 27 17.71 -1.43 -10.62
N GLY A 28 16.46 -1.91 -10.67
CA GLY A 28 15.87 -2.50 -11.87
C GLY A 28 15.50 -1.49 -12.95
N SER A 29 15.14 -2.03 -14.11
CA SER A 29 14.69 -1.30 -15.30
C SER A 29 13.36 -0.57 -15.10
N TYR A 30 12.56 -0.99 -14.12
CA TYR A 30 11.29 -0.36 -13.77
C TYR A 30 11.37 0.21 -12.36
N ARG A 31 11.22 1.54 -12.27
CA ARG A 31 11.11 2.27 -11.00
C ARG A 31 9.80 3.05 -11.04
N PRO A 32 8.82 2.70 -10.20
CA PRO A 32 7.63 3.51 -10.09
C PRO A 32 8.00 4.91 -9.61
N SER A 33 7.33 5.91 -10.17
CA SER A 33 7.43 7.30 -9.73
C SER A 33 7.04 7.43 -8.27
N TYR A 34 7.45 8.53 -7.63
CA TYR A 34 7.10 8.80 -6.24
C TYR A 34 5.57 8.84 -6.03
N GLU A 35 4.83 9.40 -7.00
CA GLU A 35 3.37 9.45 -6.99
C GLU A 35 2.73 8.06 -7.06
N GLU A 36 3.26 7.17 -7.91
CA GLU A 36 2.82 5.78 -7.98
C GLU A 36 3.10 5.03 -6.68
N MET A 37 4.28 5.24 -6.06
CA MET A 37 4.60 4.65 -4.77
C MET A 37 3.65 5.11 -3.65
N LEU A 38 3.31 6.40 -3.61
CA LEU A 38 2.33 6.93 -2.66
C LEU A 38 0.93 6.34 -2.90
N ARG A 39 0.55 6.14 -4.16
CA ARG A 39 -0.72 5.51 -4.53
C ARG A 39 -0.78 4.03 -4.15
N PHE A 40 0.30 3.29 -4.33
CA PHE A 40 0.39 1.91 -3.82
C PHE A 40 0.30 1.87 -2.30
N TYR A 41 0.96 2.82 -1.63
CA TYR A 41 0.90 2.94 -0.17
C TYR A 41 -0.53 3.21 0.32
N SER A 42 -1.27 4.12 -0.31
CA SER A 42 -2.63 4.43 0.11
C SER A 42 -3.58 3.24 -0.03
N TYR A 43 -3.57 2.56 -1.17
CA TYR A 43 -4.38 1.36 -1.38
C TYR A 43 -3.99 0.22 -0.46
N TYR A 44 -2.69 0.02 -0.23
CA TYR A 44 -2.21 -0.98 0.72
C TYR A 44 -2.72 -0.71 2.12
N LYS A 45 -2.63 0.55 2.58
CA LYS A 45 -3.09 0.95 3.91
C LYS A 45 -4.61 0.87 4.04
N GLN A 46 -5.36 1.26 3.02
CA GLN A 46 -6.82 1.15 3.00
C GLN A 46 -7.28 -0.33 3.03
N ALA A 47 -6.64 -1.20 2.25
CA ALA A 47 -7.00 -2.62 2.19
C ALA A 47 -6.63 -3.38 3.48
N THR A 48 -5.55 -2.99 4.16
CA THR A 48 -5.05 -3.70 5.36
C THR A 48 -5.54 -3.11 6.68
N MET A 49 -5.68 -1.79 6.76
CA MET A 49 -6.04 -1.09 8.00
C MET A 49 -7.37 -0.33 7.91
N GLY A 50 -7.98 -0.25 6.72
CA GLY A 50 -9.17 0.55 6.51
C GLY A 50 -8.90 2.06 6.49
N PRO A 51 -9.93 2.88 6.79
CA PRO A 51 -9.83 4.34 6.76
C PRO A 51 -8.70 4.89 7.64
N CYS A 52 -8.08 6.00 7.20
CA CYS A 52 -7.05 6.67 7.98
C CYS A 52 -7.65 7.31 9.24
N LEU A 53 -7.31 6.76 10.42
CA LEU A 53 -7.72 7.30 11.72
C LEU A 53 -6.58 7.96 12.51
N VAL A 54 -5.38 7.99 11.92
CA VAL A 54 -4.20 8.59 12.56
C VAL A 54 -4.18 10.10 12.32
N PRO A 55 -3.67 10.90 13.27
CA PRO A 55 -3.53 12.34 13.06
C PRO A 55 -2.46 12.63 12.02
N ARG A 56 -2.64 13.74 11.29
CA ARG A 56 -1.68 14.18 10.28
C ARG A 56 -0.32 14.49 10.91
N PRO A 57 0.79 13.98 10.34
CA PRO A 57 2.13 14.29 10.81
C PRO A 57 2.45 15.79 10.78
N GLY A 58 3.33 16.21 11.69
CA GLY A 58 3.80 17.59 11.77
C GLY A 58 4.61 18.01 10.54
N PHE A 59 4.74 19.33 10.33
CA PHE A 59 5.39 19.89 9.14
C PHE A 59 6.88 19.48 8.98
N TRP A 60 7.53 19.06 10.06
CA TRP A 60 8.92 18.60 10.08
C TRP A 60 9.11 17.19 9.48
N ASP A 61 8.03 16.44 9.26
CA ASP A 61 8.06 15.14 8.59
C ASP A 61 7.32 15.21 7.23
N PRO A 62 7.97 15.73 6.17
CA PRO A 62 7.35 15.85 4.87
C PRO A 62 6.97 14.48 4.28
N ILE A 63 7.78 13.44 4.51
CA ILE A 63 7.53 12.10 3.99
C ILE A 63 6.31 11.49 4.66
N GLY A 64 6.23 11.58 5.99
CA GLY A 64 5.04 11.13 6.74
C GLY A 64 3.80 11.87 6.30
N ARG A 65 3.90 13.18 6.06
CA ARG A 65 2.80 14.01 5.57
C ARG A 65 2.30 13.56 4.20
N TYR A 66 3.18 13.30 3.23
CA TYR A 66 2.77 12.78 1.91
C TYR A 66 2.13 11.40 2.00
N LYS A 67 2.67 10.51 2.83
CA LYS A 67 2.08 9.18 3.08
C LYS A 67 0.70 9.29 3.73
N TRP A 68 0.54 10.20 4.67
CA TRP A 68 -0.73 10.48 5.33
C TRP A 68 -1.73 11.06 4.34
N ASP A 69 -1.33 12.07 3.58
CA ASP A 69 -2.15 12.73 2.55
C ASP A 69 -2.56 11.75 1.44
N ALA A 70 -1.75 10.72 1.16
CA ALA A 70 -2.14 9.67 0.23
C ALA A 70 -3.17 8.70 0.81
N TRP A 71 -3.06 8.34 2.10
CA TRP A 71 -3.93 7.35 2.76
C TRP A 71 -5.27 7.94 3.24
N ASN A 72 -5.29 9.21 3.67
CA ASN A 72 -6.50 9.90 4.10
C ASN A 72 -7.29 10.44 2.90
#